data_AF-A0A0F9KZ83-F1
#
_entry.id   AF-A0A0F9KZ83-F1
#
_cell.length_a   1.000
_cell.length_b   1.000
_cell.length_c   1.000
_cell.angle_alpha   90.00
_cell.angle_beta   90.00
_cell.angle_gamma   90.00
#
_symmetry.space_group_name_H-M   'P 1'
#
loop_
_entity.id
_entity.type
_entity.pdbx_description
1 polymer ?
#
loop_
_entity_poly.entity_id
_entity_poly.type
_entity_poly.pdbx_seq_one_letter_code
_entity_poly.pdbx_strand_id
1 'polypeptide(L)'
;MVVEKYRNIGTLAIRVMEECAEAIQRVSKGIRFGWDNHHPNKPGKTNFQLLEEEIRDIMLAFNDLKREEGRENKKVENKSLNF
;
A
#
# COMPACT_ATOMS: atom_id res chain seq x y z
N MET A 1 -19.00 -12.11 -0.86
CA MET A 1 -19.82 -10.90 -0.59
C MET A 1 -18.87 -9.73 -0.57
N VAL A 2 -18.96 -8.83 -1.54
CA VAL A 2 -18.20 -7.58 -1.50
C VAL A 2 -18.79 -6.74 -0.37
N VAL A 3 -17.97 -6.35 0.60
CA VAL A 3 -18.41 -5.49 1.69
C VAL A 3 -18.75 -4.12 1.10
N GLU A 4 -20.04 -3.75 1.16
CA GLU A 4 -20.67 -2.55 0.56
C GLU A 4 -19.86 -1.26 0.75
N LYS A 5 -19.12 -1.15 1.86
CA LYS A 5 -18.32 0.02 2.24
C LYS A 5 -17.17 0.35 1.28
N TYR A 6 -16.70 -0.59 0.46
CA TYR A 6 -15.56 -0.40 -0.46
C TYR A 6 -15.95 -0.35 -1.94
N ARG A 7 -17.25 -0.27 -2.25
CA ARG A 7 -17.77 -0.32 -3.63
C ARG A 7 -17.11 0.71 -4.58
N ASN A 8 -16.50 1.79 -4.05
CA ASN A 8 -15.90 2.89 -4.82
C ASN A 8 -14.46 3.30 -4.43
N ILE A 9 -13.71 2.51 -3.64
CA ILE A 9 -12.35 2.90 -3.15
C ILE A 9 -11.23 2.01 -3.74
N GLY A 10 -11.56 1.03 -4.59
CA GLY A 10 -10.60 0.02 -5.03
C GLY A 10 -10.35 -1.03 -3.94
N THR A 11 -9.86 -2.20 -4.34
CA THR A 11 -9.54 -3.29 -3.40
C THR A 11 -8.27 -2.97 -2.61
N LEU A 12 -8.02 -3.68 -1.50
CA LEU A 12 -6.75 -3.55 -0.78
C LEU A 12 -5.55 -3.89 -1.67
N ALA A 13 -5.73 -4.78 -2.66
CA ALA A 13 -4.72 -5.04 -3.69
C ALA A 13 -4.45 -3.82 -4.58
N ILE A 14 -5.47 -3.05 -4.97
CA ILE A 14 -5.29 -1.78 -5.68
C ILE A 14 -4.52 -0.80 -4.81
N ARG A 15 -4.82 -0.69 -3.52
CA ARG A 15 -4.06 0.18 -2.62
C ARG A 15 -2.57 -0.20 -2.59
N VAL A 16 -2.26 -1.49 -2.46
CA VAL A 16 -0.87 -1.97 -2.53
C VAL A 16 -0.20 -1.58 -3.86
N MET A 17 -0.91 -1.71 -4.98
CA MET A 17 -0.40 -1.30 -6.29
C MET A 17 -0.08 0.21 -6.36
N GLU A 18 -0.96 1.06 -5.82
CA GLU A 18 -0.75 2.52 -5.77
C GLU A 18 0.54 2.86 -5.01
N GLU A 19 0.71 2.32 -3.79
CA GLU A 19 1.90 2.64 -2.98
C GLU A 19 3.20 2.14 -3.63
N CYS A 20 3.14 1.01 -4.35
CA CYS A 20 4.29 0.53 -5.12
C CYS A 20 4.64 1.50 -6.26
N ALA A 21 3.64 2.05 -6.95
CA ALA A 21 3.86 3.04 -8.00
C ALA A 21 4.45 4.34 -7.42
N GLU A 22 3.99 4.77 -6.24
CA GLU A 22 4.55 5.94 -5.54
C GLU A 22 6.01 5.70 -5.13
N ALA A 23 6.35 4.53 -4.57
CA ALA A 23 7.74 4.18 -4.23
C ALA A 23 8.65 4.17 -5.46
N ILE A 24 8.21 3.59 -6.59
CA ILE A 24 8.94 3.64 -7.87
C ILE A 24 9.18 5.09 -8.30
N GLN A 25 8.16 5.95 -8.16
CA GLN A 25 8.30 7.36 -8.46
C GLN A 25 9.35 8.02 -7.55
N ARG A 26 9.34 7.76 -6.24
CA ARG A 26 10.33 8.32 -5.30
C ARG A 26 11.75 7.86 -5.60
N VAL A 27 11.95 6.58 -5.92
CA VAL A 27 13.26 6.07 -6.36
C VAL A 27 13.74 6.83 -7.61
N SER A 28 12.84 7.02 -8.59
CA SER A 28 13.15 7.78 -9.80
C SER A 28 13.53 9.23 -9.50
N LYS A 29 12.87 9.88 -8.53
CA LYS A 29 13.21 11.24 -8.08
C LYS A 29 14.55 11.29 -7.36
N GLY A 30 14.83 10.34 -6.48
CA GLY A 30 16.10 10.26 -5.76
C GLY A 30 17.30 10.06 -6.70
N ILE A 31 17.17 9.19 -7.71
CA ILE A 31 18.20 8.99 -8.74
C ILE A 31 18.39 10.28 -9.58
N ARG A 32 17.29 10.90 -10.01
CA ARG A 32 17.34 12.05 -10.92
C ARG A 32 17.81 13.34 -10.25
N PHE A 33 17.41 13.57 -9.01
CA PHE A 33 17.60 14.84 -8.32
C PHE A 33 18.54 14.73 -7.12
N GLY A 34 18.97 13.54 -6.70
CA GLY A 34 19.79 13.32 -5.51
C GLY A 34 18.95 13.02 -4.27
N TRP A 35 19.45 12.11 -3.44
CA TRP A 35 18.72 11.57 -2.28
C TRP A 35 18.52 12.58 -1.15
N ASP A 36 19.47 13.49 -0.94
CA ASP A 36 19.42 14.54 0.09
C ASP A 36 18.69 15.81 -0.37
N ASN A 37 18.30 15.88 -1.66
CA ASN A 37 17.52 16.99 -2.16
C ASN A 37 16.07 16.91 -1.68
N HIS A 38 15.42 18.08 -1.59
CA HIS A 38 14.09 18.22 -1.03
C HIS A 38 13.05 18.41 -2.13
N HIS A 39 11.88 17.79 -1.96
CA HIS A 39 10.78 17.99 -2.90
C HIS A 39 10.23 19.42 -2.76
N PRO A 40 9.95 20.15 -3.87
CA PRO A 40 9.54 21.56 -3.80
C PRO A 40 8.27 21.77 -2.96
N ASN A 41 7.33 20.83 -3.03
CA ASN A 41 6.07 20.88 -2.26
C ASN A 41 6.19 20.26 -0.85
N LYS A 42 7.34 19.64 -0.51
CA LYS A 42 7.61 19.05 0.81
C LYS A 42 9.04 19.41 1.23
N PRO A 43 9.36 20.71 1.41
CA PRO A 43 10.73 21.18 1.60
C PRO A 43 11.38 20.72 2.91
N GLY A 44 10.61 20.20 3.86
CA GLY A 44 11.12 19.63 5.12
C GLY A 44 11.50 18.15 5.05
N LYS A 45 11.43 17.52 3.88
CA LYS A 45 11.78 16.11 3.71
C LYS A 45 12.71 15.90 2.51
N THR A 46 13.75 15.11 2.71
CA THR A 46 14.62 14.66 1.62
C THR A 46 13.89 13.65 0.73
N ASN A 47 14.37 13.46 -0.50
CA ASN A 47 13.85 12.42 -1.39
C ASN A 47 13.97 11.03 -0.76
N PHE A 48 15.01 10.79 0.04
CA PHE A 48 15.16 9.53 0.79
C PHE A 48 14.07 9.37 1.85
N GLN A 49 13.81 10.40 2.66
CA GLN A 49 12.74 10.37 3.67
C GLN A 49 11.35 10.17 3.04
N LEU A 50 11.12 10.74 1.85
CA LEU A 50 9.88 10.51 1.11
C LEU A 50 9.78 9.07 0.60
N LEU A 51 10.88 8.44 0.16
CA LEU A 51 10.88 7.02 -0.16
C LEU A 51 10.56 6.16 1.08
N GLU A 52 11.15 6.48 2.24
CA GLU A 52 10.85 5.77 3.48
C GLU A 52 9.36 5.85 3.87
N GLU A 53 8.67 6.96 3.53
CA GLU A 53 7.21 7.09 3.70
C GLU A 53 6.47 6.10 2.83
N GLU A 54 6.73 6.07 1.52
CA GLU A 54 6.00 5.16 0.62
C GLU A 54 6.29 3.68 0.97
N ILE A 55 7.49 3.35 1.44
CA ILE A 55 7.81 1.99 1.93
C ILE A 55 6.98 1.63 3.16
N ARG A 56 6.78 2.57 4.10
CA ARG A 56 5.89 2.36 5.25
C ARG A 56 4.44 2.15 4.80
N ASP A 57 3.99 2.92 3.82
CA ASP A 57 2.63 2.84 3.31
C ASP A 57 2.38 1.51 2.55
N ILE A 58 3.36 1.01 1.79
CA ILE A 58 3.33 -0.35 1.21
C ILE A 58 3.16 -1.41 2.31
N MET A 59 3.94 -1.33 3.39
CA MET A 59 3.86 -2.32 4.48
C MET A 59 2.49 -2.30 5.17
N LEU A 60 1.91 -1.12 5.38
CA LEU A 60 0.58 -0.98 5.96
C LEU A 60 -0.49 -1.57 5.04
N ALA A 61 -0.48 -1.21 3.75
CA ALA A 61 -1.42 -1.73 2.76
C ALA A 61 -1.31 -3.26 2.61
N PHE A 62 -0.09 -3.80 2.60
CA PHE A 62 0.15 -5.24 2.54
C PHE A 62 -0.39 -5.97 3.77
N ASN A 63 -0.18 -5.40 4.97
CA ASN A 63 -0.69 -5.98 6.21
C ASN A 63 -2.23 -6.02 6.22
N ASP A 64 -2.89 -4.99 5.69
CA ASP A 64 -4.33 -4.96 5.57
C ASP A 64 -4.85 -5.99 4.56
N LEU A 65 -4.22 -6.10 3.39
CA LEU A 65 -4.53 -7.14 2.40
C LEU A 65 -4.39 -8.55 3.01
N LYS A 66 -3.29 -8.81 3.72
CA LYS A 66 -3.05 -10.10 4.40
C LYS A 66 -4.15 -10.42 5.41
N ARG A 67 -4.65 -9.43 6.15
CA ARG A 67 -5.74 -9.61 7.12
C ARG A 67 -7.06 -9.93 6.42
N GLU A 68 -7.33 -9.31 5.27
CA GLU A 68 -8.53 -9.59 4.47
C GLU A 68 -8.53 -11.02 3.94
N GLU A 69 -7.46 -11.44 3.28
CA GLU A 69 -7.31 -12.81 2.76
C GLU A 69 -7.37 -13.86 3.90
N GLY A 70 -6.74 -13.57 5.03
CA GLY A 70 -6.80 -14.43 6.22
C GLY A 70 -8.21 -14.56 6.82
N ARG A 71 -9.07 -13.55 6.67
CA ARG A 71 -10.49 -13.61 7.10
C ARG A 71 -11.35 -14.41 6.12
N GLU A 72 -11.14 -14.24 4.83
CA GLU A 72 -11.88 -14.98 3.80
C GLU A 72 -11.57 -16.49 3.87
N ASN A 73 -10.30 -16.87 4.07
CA ASN A 73 -9.91 -18.29 4.25
C ASN A 73 -10.66 -18.97 5.41
N LYS A 74 -10.78 -18.30 6.56
CA LYS A 74 -11.53 -18.82 7.72
C LYS A 74 -13.03 -18.96 7.45
N LYS A 75 -13.63 -18.09 6.64
CA LYS A 75 -15.05 -18.22 6.26
C LYS A 75 -15.28 -19.45 5.39
N VAL A 76 -14.37 -19.74 4.47
CA VAL A 76 -14.43 -20.91 3.59
C VAL A 76 -14.32 -22.20 4.42
N GLU A 77 -13.35 -22.30 5.32
CA GLU A 77 -13.17 -23.46 6.20
C GLU A 77 -14.41 -23.75 7.06
N ASN A 78 -14.96 -22.72 7.71
CA ASN A 78 -16.17 -22.88 8.53
C ASN A 78 -17.40 -23.31 7.72
N LYS A 79 -17.49 -22.90 6.44
CA LYS A 79 -18.59 -23.34 5.56
C LYS A 79 -18.44 -24.82 5.18
N SER A 80 -17.21 -25.31 4.96
CA SER A 80 -16.95 -26.71 4.62
C SER A 80 -17.20 -27.70 5.78
N LEU A 81 -17.16 -27.23 7.03
CA LEU A 81 -17.43 -28.05 8.23
C LEU A 81 -18.91 -28.18 8.59
N ASN A 82 -19.81 -27.44 7.92
CA ASN A 82 -21.25 -27.42 8.19
C ASN A 82 -22.08 -28.19 7.13
N PHE A 83 -21.45 -29.14 6.43
CA PHE A 83 -22.12 -30.06 5.49
C PHE A 83 -22.12 -31.49 6.04
#